data_AF-A0A496PUQ4-F1
#
_entry.id   AF-A0A496PUQ4-F1
#
_cell.length_a   1.000
_cell.length_b   1.000
_cell.length_c   1.000
_cell.angle_alpha   90.00
_cell.angle_beta   90.00
_cell.angle_gamma   90.00
#
_symmetry.space_group_name_H-M   'P 1'
#
loop_
_entity.id
_entity.type
_entity.pdbx_description
1 polymer ?
#
loop_
_entity_poly.entity_id
_entity_poly.type
_entity_poly.pdbx_seq_one_letter_code
_entity_poly.pdbx_strand_id
1 'polypeptide(L)'
;MRCRKVRSYLSAYCSDELGGRRKLAISEHLATCAECRREEADYRSLAKTARQLSAINIAEDFNTRLLDRVARERFAETRSKAYLPRKAPVVRWTVVAPAVVTACLVFAFIMVGLQTVLDDYSPGIASVANDSYLTAQPMNNPNMTNSMQKDWSLASQMSRANRLDRMSQRIVNRIRTTSMAPTSGLFNVSARANQPAPWNQTYYRVRPVVRIYQAPDIPKGEETAY
;
A
#
# COMPACT_ATOMS: atom_id res chain seq x y z
N MET A 1 11.83 23.62 45.82
CA MET A 1 12.24 23.97 44.42
C MET A 1 12.50 25.47 44.34
N ARG A 2 13.31 25.98 43.39
CA ARG A 2 13.57 27.44 43.24
C ARG A 2 12.40 28.12 42.49
N CYS A 3 12.00 29.33 42.89
CA CYS A 3 10.87 30.06 42.29
C CYS A 3 10.98 30.17 40.76
N ARG A 4 12.15 30.56 40.24
CA ARG A 4 12.40 30.66 38.79
C ARG A 4 12.02 29.38 38.02
N LYS A 5 12.31 28.21 38.60
CA LYS A 5 12.01 26.91 37.99
C LYS A 5 10.52 26.57 38.09
N VAL A 6 9.86 26.97 39.18
CA VAL A 6 8.42 26.78 39.34
C VAL A 6 7.67 27.62 38.31
N ARG A 7 8.04 28.90 38.16
CA ARG A 7 7.46 29.83 37.18
C ARG A 7 7.49 29.28 35.75
N SER A 8 8.60 28.67 35.33
CA SER A 8 8.70 28.04 34.00
C SER A 8 7.78 26.83 33.79
N TYR A 9 7.27 26.24 34.88
CA TYR A 9 6.37 25.07 34.83
C TYR A 9 4.92 25.40 35.17
N LEU A 10 4.59 26.64 35.56
CA LEU A 10 3.24 26.99 36.00
C LEU A 10 2.18 26.80 34.90
N SER A 11 2.51 27.12 33.64
CA SER A 11 1.60 26.91 32.51
C SER A 11 1.25 25.42 32.33
N ALA A 12 2.26 24.56 32.24
CA ALA A 12 2.10 23.11 32.13
C ALA A 12 1.42 22.49 33.36
N TYR A 13 1.67 23.04 34.56
CA TYR A 13 0.99 22.64 35.79
C TYR A 13 -0.51 22.95 35.73
N CYS A 14 -0.90 24.14 35.25
CA CYS A 14 -2.30 24.54 35.11
C CYS A 14 -3.06 23.71 34.05
N SER A 15 -2.37 23.24 33.01
CA SER A 15 -2.92 22.35 31.97
C SER A 15 -2.90 20.87 32.33
N ASP A 16 -2.41 20.51 33.52
CA ASP A 16 -2.21 19.12 33.98
C ASP A 16 -1.30 18.26 33.08
N GLU A 17 -0.30 18.88 32.45
CA GLU A 17 0.65 18.21 31.52
C GLU A 17 1.90 17.68 32.22
N LEU A 18 2.04 17.90 33.53
CA LEU A 18 3.23 17.53 34.30
C LEU A 18 3.10 16.14 34.94
N GLY A 19 4.15 15.33 34.80
CA GLY A 19 4.25 14.05 35.51
C GLY A 19 4.28 14.19 37.05
N GLY A 20 3.83 13.15 37.75
CA GLY A 20 3.51 13.18 39.19
C GLY A 20 4.59 13.74 40.12
N ARG A 21 5.87 13.35 39.96
CA ARG A 21 6.96 13.88 40.80
C ARG A 21 7.14 15.40 40.68
N ARG A 22 6.98 15.94 39.47
CA ARG A 22 7.10 17.40 39.24
C ARG A 22 5.86 18.13 39.74
N LYS A 23 4.68 17.55 39.55
CA LYS A 23 3.42 18.10 40.06
C LYS A 23 3.46 18.24 41.59
N LEU A 24 3.94 17.21 42.30
CA LEU A 24 4.09 17.22 43.76
C LEU A 24 5.12 18.26 44.24
N ALA A 25 6.29 18.33 43.60
CA ALA A 25 7.31 19.32 43.96
C ALA A 25 6.85 20.77 43.75
N ILE A 26 5.96 21.01 42.77
CA ILE A 26 5.34 22.32 42.54
C ILE A 26 4.25 22.60 43.57
N SER A 27 3.39 21.62 43.89
CA SER A 27 2.34 21.82 44.90
C SER A 27 2.91 22.13 46.29
N GLU A 28 4.00 21.45 46.68
CA GLU A 28 4.73 21.76 47.91
C GLU A 28 5.29 23.19 47.91
N HIS A 29 5.80 23.66 46.75
CA HIS A 29 6.29 25.02 46.64
C HIS A 29 5.17 26.06 46.69
N LEU A 30 4.03 25.80 46.06
CA LEU A 30 2.85 26.68 46.09
C LEU A 30 2.26 26.79 47.50
N ALA A 31 2.43 25.77 48.34
CA ALA A 31 2.04 25.80 49.76
C ALA A 31 2.88 26.80 50.58
N THR A 32 4.14 27.03 50.19
CA THR A 32 5.10 27.84 50.95
C THR A 32 5.35 29.24 50.36
N CYS A 33 5.25 29.40 49.04
CA CYS A 33 5.56 30.66 48.35
C CYS A 33 4.31 31.40 47.89
N ALA A 34 4.01 32.55 48.52
CA ALA A 34 2.85 33.38 48.17
C ALA A 34 2.96 34.01 46.76
N GLU A 35 4.16 34.40 46.33
CA GLU A 35 4.39 34.99 45.01
C GLU A 35 4.09 34.00 43.88
N CYS A 36 4.58 32.76 43.98
CA CYS A 36 4.26 31.73 42.98
C CYS A 36 2.78 31.33 42.99
N ARG A 37 2.10 31.47 44.12
CA ARG A 37 0.65 31.23 44.24
C ARG A 37 -0.17 32.31 43.54
N ARG A 38 0.24 33.58 43.63
CA ARG A 38 -0.40 34.68 42.90
C ARG A 38 -0.30 34.44 41.40
N GLU A 39 0.88 34.11 40.89
CA GLU A 39 1.06 33.81 39.47
C GLU A 39 0.25 32.59 39.01
N GLU A 40 0.16 31.53 39.83
CA GLU A 40 -0.68 30.37 39.52
C GLU A 40 -2.16 30.75 39.40
N ALA A 41 -2.65 31.63 40.27
CA ALA A 41 -4.00 32.18 40.18
C ALA A 41 -4.20 32.99 38.90
N ASP A 42 -3.21 33.80 38.49
CA ASP A 42 -3.25 34.57 37.25
C ASP A 42 -3.35 33.64 36.02
N TYR A 43 -2.52 32.58 35.95
CA TYR A 43 -2.59 31.59 34.88
C TYR A 43 -3.96 30.89 34.82
N ARG A 44 -4.53 30.51 35.97
CA ARG A 44 -5.87 29.91 36.03
C ARG A 44 -6.96 30.88 35.59
N SER A 45 -6.85 32.15 35.97
CA SER A 45 -7.81 33.18 35.56
C SER A 45 -7.78 33.35 34.04
N LEU A 46 -6.59 33.40 33.44
CA LEU A 46 -6.40 33.54 32.01
C LEU A 46 -6.91 32.32 31.25
N ALA A 47 -6.64 31.11 31.75
CA ALA A 47 -7.19 29.87 31.18
C ALA A 47 -8.72 29.82 31.28
N LYS A 48 -9.32 30.31 32.38
CA LYS A 48 -10.77 30.41 32.55
C LYS A 48 -11.38 31.39 31.55
N THR A 49 -10.79 32.58 31.40
CA THR A 49 -11.22 33.56 30.40
C THR A 49 -11.11 32.99 28.99
N ALA A 50 -9.98 32.33 28.66
CA ALA A 50 -9.78 31.69 27.37
C ALA A 50 -10.85 30.63 27.05
N ARG A 51 -11.32 29.87 28.05
CA ARG A 51 -12.44 28.90 27.88
C ARG A 51 -13.81 29.56 27.74
N GLN A 52 -13.96 30.80 28.22
CA GLN A 52 -15.18 31.58 28.07
C GLN A 52 -15.27 32.27 26.70
N LEU A 53 -14.16 32.46 26.00
CA LEU A 53 -14.23 32.77 24.58
C LEU A 53 -14.98 31.63 23.91
N SER A 54 -16.12 31.97 23.28
CA SER A 54 -17.00 31.02 22.63
C SER A 54 -16.18 30.11 21.73
N ALA A 55 -16.45 28.80 21.83
CA ALA A 55 -15.91 27.85 20.88
C ALA A 55 -16.28 28.37 19.50
N ILE A 56 -15.27 28.78 18.73
CA ILE A 56 -15.47 29.24 17.37
C ILE A 56 -16.11 28.07 16.65
N ASN A 57 -17.38 28.22 16.27
CA ASN A 57 -18.07 27.20 15.50
C ASN A 57 -17.45 27.21 14.10
N ILE A 58 -16.54 26.28 13.88
CA ILE A 58 -15.91 26.09 12.59
C ILE A 58 -16.98 25.50 11.67
N ALA A 59 -17.20 26.13 10.51
CA ALA A 59 -18.11 25.58 9.51
C ALA A 59 -17.72 24.13 9.16
N GLU A 60 -18.70 23.24 9.01
CA GLU A 60 -18.47 21.81 8.74
C GLU A 60 -17.55 21.59 7.51
N ASP A 61 -17.64 22.50 6.52
CA ASP A 61 -16.85 22.46 5.29
C ASP A 61 -15.47 23.13 5.38
N PHE A 62 -15.05 23.63 6.54
CA PHE A 62 -13.80 24.39 6.67
C PHE A 62 -12.59 23.59 6.19
N ASN A 63 -12.47 22.33 6.62
CA ASN A 63 -11.36 21.47 6.23
C ASN A 63 -11.38 21.19 4.72
N THR A 64 -12.55 20.95 4.15
CA THR A 64 -12.72 20.73 2.71
C THR A 64 -12.30 21.97 1.92
N ARG A 65 -12.76 23.15 2.32
CA ARG A 65 -12.40 24.43 1.68
C ARG A 65 -10.92 24.77 1.83
N LEU A 66 -10.34 24.50 2.99
CA LEU A 66 -8.92 24.72 3.26
C LEU A 66 -8.06 23.81 2.38
N LEU A 67 -8.33 22.50 2.39
CA LEU A 67 -7.57 21.53 1.61
C LEU A 67 -7.72 21.74 0.11
N ASP A 68 -8.92 22.08 -0.37
CA ASP A 68 -9.14 22.43 -1.77
C ASP A 68 -8.36 23.68 -2.18
N ARG A 69 -8.28 24.70 -1.31
CA ARG A 69 -7.47 25.89 -1.57
C ARG A 69 -5.98 25.56 -1.63
N VAL A 70 -5.47 24.80 -0.66
CA VAL A 70 -4.07 24.35 -0.64
C VAL A 70 -3.74 23.51 -1.88
N ALA A 71 -4.63 22.63 -2.29
CA ALA A 71 -4.48 21.84 -3.50
C ALA A 71 -4.42 22.73 -4.74
N ARG A 72 -5.36 23.67 -4.89
CA ARG A 72 -5.37 24.62 -6.02
C ARG A 72 -4.10 25.44 -6.12
N GLU A 73 -3.59 25.95 -5.00
CA GLU A 73 -2.34 26.72 -4.96
C GLU A 73 -1.14 25.83 -5.37
N ARG A 74 -1.03 24.61 -4.81
CA ARG A 74 0.00 23.64 -5.18
C ARG A 74 -0.04 23.28 -6.67
N PHE A 75 -1.23 23.07 -7.24
CA PHE A 75 -1.41 22.71 -8.65
C PHE A 75 -1.15 23.89 -9.60
N ALA A 76 -1.47 25.12 -9.21
CA ALA A 76 -1.17 26.32 -10.00
C ALA A 76 0.35 26.52 -10.15
N GLU A 77 1.10 26.27 -9.06
CA GLU A 77 2.56 26.34 -9.08
C GLU A 77 3.20 25.20 -9.89
N THR A 78 2.71 23.96 -9.74
CA THR A 78 3.29 22.81 -10.45
C THR A 78 2.94 22.77 -11.93
N ARG A 79 1.72 23.17 -12.35
CA ARG A 79 1.35 23.19 -13.78
C ARG A 79 2.15 24.21 -14.60
N SER A 80 2.49 25.35 -14.01
CA SER A 80 3.19 26.42 -14.72
C SER A 80 4.70 26.17 -14.87
N LYS A 81 5.31 25.34 -14.00
CA LYS A 81 6.77 25.13 -14.00
C LYS A 81 7.24 23.69 -14.27
N ALA A 82 6.44 22.67 -13.97
CA ALA A 82 6.96 21.30 -13.92
C ALA A 82 6.66 20.43 -15.16
N TYR A 83 5.62 20.74 -15.95
CA TYR A 83 5.14 19.79 -16.98
C TYR A 83 5.16 20.29 -18.42
N LEU A 84 5.44 21.58 -18.65
CA LEU A 84 5.60 22.09 -20.00
C LEU A 84 7.09 22.38 -20.23
N PRO A 85 7.83 21.52 -20.96
CA PRO A 85 9.18 21.86 -21.36
C PRO A 85 9.09 23.19 -22.12
N ARG A 86 9.88 24.17 -21.68
CA ARG A 86 9.87 25.56 -22.19
C ARG A 86 10.10 25.66 -23.70
N LYS A 87 10.54 24.57 -24.32
CA LYS A 87 10.69 24.38 -25.75
C LYS A 87 10.06 23.03 -26.09
N ALA A 88 9.02 23.03 -26.93
CA ALA A 88 8.54 21.80 -27.54
C ALA A 88 9.75 21.13 -28.24
N PRO A 89 9.94 19.81 -28.10
CA PRO A 89 11.01 19.14 -28.83
C PRO A 89 10.73 19.32 -30.32
N VAL A 90 11.61 20.06 -30.99
CA VAL A 90 11.60 20.18 -32.45
C VAL A 90 12.05 18.84 -32.99
N VAL A 91 11.08 17.94 -33.16
CA VAL A 91 11.31 16.65 -33.79
C VAL A 91 11.62 16.92 -35.25
N ARG A 92 12.89 16.72 -35.62
CA ARG A 92 13.34 16.85 -37.01
C ARG A 92 12.79 15.67 -37.81
N TRP A 93 11.85 15.95 -38.71
CA TRP A 93 11.24 14.96 -39.61
C TRP A 93 12.27 14.16 -40.42
N THR A 94 13.45 14.72 -40.65
CA THR A 94 14.57 14.05 -41.32
C THR A 94 15.11 12.82 -40.56
N VAL A 95 14.92 12.75 -39.24
CA VAL A 95 15.33 11.60 -38.42
C VAL A 95 14.19 10.59 -38.25
N VAL A 96 12.94 11.07 -38.21
CA VAL A 96 11.77 10.21 -38.02
C VAL A 96 11.42 9.42 -39.27
N ALA A 97 11.50 10.03 -40.46
CA ALA A 97 11.17 9.38 -41.72
C ALA A 97 11.93 8.05 -41.96
N PRO A 98 13.27 7.99 -41.85
CA PRO A 98 13.99 6.72 -42.07
C PRO A 98 13.70 5.67 -40.99
N ALA A 99 13.46 6.08 -39.74
CA ALA A 99 13.14 5.15 -38.64
C ALA A 99 11.77 4.48 -38.85
N VAL A 100 10.77 5.24 -39.32
CA VAL A 100 9.44 4.69 -39.62
C VAL A 100 9.51 3.75 -40.82
N VAL A 101 10.22 4.11 -41.88
CA VAL A 101 10.37 3.25 -43.08
C VAL A 101 11.07 1.94 -42.73
N THR A 102 12.15 1.98 -41.94
CA THR A 102 12.86 0.76 -41.51
C THR A 102 12.00 -0.12 -40.60
N ALA A 103 11.27 0.47 -39.65
CA ALA A 103 10.34 -0.28 -38.80
C ALA A 103 9.22 -0.96 -39.62
N CYS A 104 8.64 -0.26 -40.60
CA CYS A 104 7.64 -0.83 -41.50
C CYS A 104 8.22 -1.97 -42.35
N LEU A 105 9.44 -1.84 -42.86
CA LEU A 105 10.10 -2.89 -43.64
C LEU A 105 10.40 -4.13 -42.78
N VAL A 106 10.92 -3.94 -41.57
CA VAL A 106 11.15 -5.05 -40.62
C VAL A 106 9.84 -5.76 -40.30
N PHE A 107 8.77 -4.99 -40.03
CA PHE A 107 7.46 -5.57 -39.74
C PHE A 107 6.89 -6.35 -40.94
N ALA A 108 7.04 -5.83 -42.15
CA ALA A 108 6.63 -6.54 -43.36
C ALA A 108 7.42 -7.85 -43.55
N PHE A 109 8.73 -7.83 -43.31
CA PHE A 109 9.59 -9.01 -43.39
C PHE A 109 9.22 -10.07 -42.35
N ILE A 110 8.93 -9.66 -41.12
CA ILE A 110 8.47 -10.55 -40.05
C ILE A 110 7.11 -11.16 -40.42
N MET A 111 6.18 -10.38 -40.96
CA MET A 111 4.87 -10.88 -41.37
C MET A 111 4.98 -11.94 -42.46
N VAL A 112 5.79 -11.70 -43.49
CA VAL A 112 5.99 -12.66 -44.59
C VAL A 112 6.70 -13.93 -44.08
N GLY A 113 7.75 -13.78 -43.27
CA GLY A 113 8.45 -14.93 -42.68
C GLY A 113 7.58 -15.74 -41.71
N LEU A 114 6.68 -15.09 -40.97
CA LEU A 114 5.75 -15.79 -40.07
C LEU A 114 4.71 -16.58 -40.85
N GLN A 115 4.22 -16.08 -41.99
CA GLN A 115 3.30 -16.82 -42.86
C GLN A 115 3.95 -18.10 -43.39
N THR A 116 5.20 -18.04 -43.83
CA THR A 116 5.91 -19.24 -44.33
C THR A 116 6.16 -20.29 -43.25
N VAL A 117 6.31 -19.88 -41.98
CA VAL A 117 6.52 -20.82 -40.86
C VAL A 117 5.20 -21.44 -40.40
N LEU A 118 4.09 -20.72 -40.50
CA LEU A 118 2.77 -21.22 -40.10
C LEU A 118 2.20 -22.24 -41.11
N ASP A 119 2.50 -22.10 -42.41
CA ASP A 119 2.04 -23.07 -43.43
C ASP A 119 2.73 -24.45 -43.32
N ASP A 120 3.94 -24.52 -42.75
CA ASP A 120 4.67 -25.78 -42.51
C ASP A 120 4.40 -26.38 -41.12
N TYR A 121 3.62 -25.67 -40.29
CA TYR A 121 3.26 -26.12 -38.95
C TYR A 121 1.98 -26.96 -39.01
N SER A 122 2.11 -28.25 -39.32
CA SER A 122 1.08 -29.25 -38.99
C SER A 122 1.10 -29.45 -37.47
N PRO A 123 0.05 -29.06 -36.72
CA PRO A 123 0.05 -29.20 -35.27
C PRO A 123 -0.16 -30.68 -34.94
N GLY A 124 0.95 -31.41 -34.80
CA GLY A 124 0.96 -32.65 -34.04
C GLY A 124 0.53 -32.30 -32.62
N ILE A 125 -0.66 -32.76 -32.23
CA ILE A 125 -1.20 -32.60 -30.88
C ILE A 125 -0.28 -33.38 -29.93
N ALA A 126 0.80 -32.75 -29.50
CA ALA A 126 1.55 -33.18 -28.34
C ALA A 126 0.70 -32.81 -27.13
N SER A 127 0.14 -33.84 -26.49
CA SER A 127 -0.46 -33.72 -25.17
C SER A 127 0.59 -33.19 -24.20
N VAL A 128 0.62 -31.88 -24.01
CA VAL A 128 1.34 -31.25 -22.91
C VAL A 128 0.62 -31.74 -21.65
N ALA A 129 1.19 -32.75 -21.00
CA ALA A 129 0.78 -33.18 -19.68
C ALA A 129 0.85 -31.94 -18.78
N ASN A 130 -0.32 -31.48 -18.34
CA ASN A 130 -0.46 -30.35 -17.47
C ASN A 130 0.19 -30.72 -16.12
N ASP A 131 1.43 -30.27 -15.89
CA ASP A 131 2.13 -30.42 -14.61
C ASP A 131 1.54 -29.53 -13.48
N SER A 132 0.35 -28.95 -13.71
CA SER A 132 -0.39 -28.09 -12.78
C SER A 132 -0.86 -28.80 -11.50
N TYR A 133 -0.66 -30.13 -11.40
CA TYR A 133 -1.04 -30.94 -10.24
C TYR A 133 0.13 -31.26 -9.29
N LEU A 134 1.37 -30.91 -9.65
CA LEU A 134 2.55 -31.16 -8.81
C LEU A 134 2.75 -29.99 -7.85
N THR A 135 2.47 -30.18 -6.56
CA THR A 135 2.84 -29.21 -5.51
C THR A 135 4.07 -29.71 -4.75
N ALA A 136 5.15 -28.91 -4.74
CA ALA A 136 6.33 -29.18 -3.93
C ALA A 136 6.10 -28.64 -2.52
N GLN A 137 6.06 -29.51 -1.52
CA GLN A 137 6.06 -29.10 -0.11
C GLN A 137 7.49 -29.19 0.44
N PRO A 138 8.02 -28.13 1.09
CA PRO A 138 9.31 -28.20 1.75
C PRO A 138 9.21 -29.13 2.97
N MET A 139 10.11 -30.09 3.09
CA MET A 139 10.25 -30.90 4.30
C MET A 139 11.54 -30.52 5.03
N ASN A 140 11.40 -30.17 6.31
CA ASN A 140 12.45 -30.07 7.32
C ASN A 140 13.80 -29.51 6.82
N ASN A 141 13.79 -28.29 6.29
CA ASN A 141 15.01 -27.61 5.87
C ASN A 141 15.70 -26.99 7.11
N PRO A 142 16.85 -27.52 7.57
CA PRO A 142 17.53 -27.03 8.78
C PRO A 142 18.05 -25.60 8.64
N ASN A 143 18.14 -25.05 7.41
CA ASN A 143 18.57 -23.69 7.15
C ASN A 143 17.41 -22.66 7.06
N MET A 144 16.15 -23.09 7.24
CA MET A 144 15.04 -22.15 7.45
C MET A 144 15.02 -21.73 8.93
N THR A 145 15.85 -20.76 9.30
CA THR A 145 15.93 -20.20 10.67
C THR A 145 14.71 -19.36 11.06
N ASN A 146 13.83 -19.05 10.11
CA ASN A 146 12.49 -18.61 10.42
C ASN A 146 11.60 -19.86 10.52
N SER A 147 11.35 -20.32 11.74
CA SER A 147 10.28 -21.26 12.04
C SER A 147 9.07 -20.84 11.21
N MET A 148 8.58 -21.73 10.33
CA MET A 148 7.26 -21.58 9.74
C MET A 148 6.34 -21.11 10.87
N GLN A 149 5.71 -19.95 10.70
CA GLN A 149 4.82 -19.39 11.71
C GLN A 149 3.96 -20.52 12.26
N LYS A 150 3.86 -20.64 13.59
CA LYS A 150 3.24 -21.77 14.31
C LYS A 150 1.84 -22.15 13.77
N ASP A 151 1.19 -21.24 13.05
CA ASP A 151 -0.13 -21.38 12.45
C ASP A 151 -0.14 -21.38 10.90
N TRP A 152 0.96 -21.81 10.27
CA TRP A 152 1.00 -21.97 8.81
C TRP A 152 0.05 -23.09 8.39
N SER A 153 -0.98 -22.73 7.63
CA SER A 153 -1.82 -23.68 6.91
C SER A 153 -2.00 -23.19 5.48
N LEU A 154 -2.16 -24.11 4.54
CA LEU A 154 -2.46 -23.77 3.14
C LEU A 154 -3.70 -22.88 3.06
N ALA A 155 -4.72 -23.16 3.88
CA ALA A 155 -5.93 -22.36 3.98
C ALA A 155 -5.65 -20.91 4.41
N SER A 156 -4.75 -20.69 5.39
CA SER A 156 -4.40 -19.32 5.81
C SER A 156 -3.65 -18.56 4.72
N GLN A 157 -2.72 -19.21 4.02
CA GLN A 157 -2.02 -18.64 2.85
C GLN A 157 -2.98 -18.30 1.70
N MET A 158 -3.87 -19.22 1.34
CA MET A 158 -4.84 -19.01 0.26
C MET A 158 -5.84 -17.90 0.62
N SER A 159 -6.28 -17.83 1.87
CA SER A 159 -7.12 -16.73 2.37
C SER A 159 -6.41 -15.37 2.31
N ARG A 160 -5.08 -15.36 2.50
CA ARG A 160 -4.26 -14.15 2.45
C ARG A 160 -4.03 -13.71 0.99
N ALA A 161 -3.75 -14.66 0.10
CA ALA A 161 -3.66 -14.43 -1.34
C ALA A 161 -4.96 -13.88 -1.92
N ASN A 162 -6.10 -14.50 -1.59
CA ASN A 162 -7.42 -14.02 -2.01
C ASN A 162 -7.74 -12.61 -1.45
N ARG A 163 -7.27 -12.29 -0.23
CA ARG A 163 -7.40 -10.94 0.33
C ARG A 163 -6.58 -9.91 -0.45
N LEU A 164 -5.35 -10.25 -0.81
CA LEU A 164 -4.48 -9.39 -1.61
C LEU A 164 -5.01 -9.18 -3.03
N ASP A 165 -5.55 -10.22 -3.65
CA ASP A 165 -6.19 -10.13 -4.97
C ASP A 165 -7.43 -9.23 -4.95
N ARG A 166 -8.30 -9.38 -3.93
CA ARG A 166 -9.44 -8.46 -3.76
C ARG A 166 -8.99 -7.01 -3.52
N MET A 167 -7.87 -6.80 -2.84
CA MET A 167 -7.33 -5.47 -2.60
C MET A 167 -6.72 -4.86 -3.87
N SER A 168 -5.99 -5.65 -4.66
CA SER A 168 -5.42 -5.20 -5.94
C SER A 168 -6.53 -4.84 -6.93
N GLN A 169 -7.58 -5.65 -7.04
CA GLN A 169 -8.73 -5.39 -7.91
C GLN A 169 -9.49 -4.11 -7.49
N ARG A 170 -9.64 -3.85 -6.18
CA ARG A 170 -10.21 -2.58 -5.70
C ARG A 170 -9.35 -1.39 -6.05
N ILE A 171 -8.03 -1.50 -5.95
CA ILE A 171 -7.10 -0.43 -6.32
C ILE A 171 -7.16 -0.18 -7.84
N VAL A 172 -7.09 -1.22 -8.66
CA VAL A 172 -7.16 -1.12 -10.12
C VAL A 172 -8.50 -0.52 -10.58
N ASN A 173 -9.61 -0.94 -9.99
CA ASN A 173 -10.92 -0.38 -10.32
C ASN A 173 -11.08 1.08 -9.85
N ARG A 174 -10.38 1.49 -8.78
CA ARG A 174 -10.34 2.89 -8.33
C ARG A 174 -9.43 3.77 -9.19
N ILE A 175 -8.40 3.19 -9.80
CA ILE A 175 -7.51 3.89 -10.74
C ILE A 175 -8.18 4.08 -12.11
N ARG A 176 -9.10 3.18 -12.53
CA ARG A 176 -9.85 3.31 -13.79
C ARG A 176 -10.73 4.55 -13.90
N THR A 177 -11.09 5.22 -12.79
CA THR A 177 -11.81 6.52 -12.84
C THR A 177 -10.90 7.71 -13.12
N THR A 178 -9.59 7.49 -13.22
CA THR A 178 -8.60 8.49 -13.65
C THR A 178 -7.92 7.99 -14.92
N SER A 179 -7.97 8.79 -15.98
CA SER A 179 -7.57 8.47 -17.35
C SER A 179 -6.05 8.23 -17.53
N MET A 180 -5.50 7.18 -16.93
CA MET A 180 -4.15 6.70 -17.23
C MET A 180 -4.17 5.19 -17.44
N ALA A 181 -3.65 4.77 -18.60
CA ALA A 181 -3.49 3.36 -18.94
C ALA A 181 -2.58 2.66 -17.91
N PRO A 182 -2.91 1.43 -17.47
CA PRO A 182 -2.08 0.72 -16.50
C PRO A 182 -0.82 0.19 -17.20
N THR A 183 0.31 0.86 -16.99
CA THR A 183 1.62 0.26 -17.23
C THR A 183 1.83 -0.85 -16.21
N SER A 184 1.83 -2.09 -16.71
CA SER A 184 2.20 -3.32 -16.02
C SER A 184 3.53 -3.15 -15.26
N GLY A 185 3.46 -3.07 -13.94
CA GLY A 185 4.63 -2.84 -13.09
C GLY A 185 4.42 -3.21 -11.62
N LEU A 186 3.59 -4.22 -11.33
CA LEU A 186 3.55 -4.83 -10.00
C LEU A 186 4.39 -6.11 -10.03
N PHE A 187 5.70 -5.92 -10.04
CA PHE A 187 6.64 -7.00 -9.74
C PHE A 187 6.56 -7.37 -8.26
N ASN A 188 6.61 -8.68 -8.04
CA ASN A 188 6.56 -9.40 -6.77
C ASN A 188 7.38 -8.77 -5.63
N VAL A 189 6.74 -8.49 -4.49
CA VAL A 189 7.40 -8.13 -3.22
C VAL A 189 7.83 -9.39 -2.44
N SER A 190 8.18 -10.47 -3.13
CA SER A 190 8.67 -11.70 -2.51
C SER A 190 10.00 -12.15 -3.12
N ALA A 191 11.01 -11.28 -3.14
CA ALA A 191 12.38 -11.69 -3.46
C ALA A 191 13.40 -10.65 -2.97
N ARG A 192 13.58 -10.54 -1.66
CA ARG A 192 14.81 -10.00 -1.05
C ARG A 192 15.28 -10.93 0.08
N ALA A 193 15.49 -12.19 -0.26
CA ALA A 193 16.53 -12.99 0.38
C ALA A 193 17.57 -13.23 -0.71
N ASN A 194 18.75 -12.62 -0.57
CA ASN A 194 19.73 -12.42 -1.65
C ASN A 194 20.51 -13.69 -2.07
N GLN A 195 19.97 -14.88 -1.84
CA GLN A 195 20.52 -16.14 -2.34
C GLN A 195 19.36 -17.09 -2.64
N PRO A 196 19.16 -17.53 -3.90
CA PRO A 196 18.30 -18.67 -4.14
C PRO A 196 18.91 -19.86 -3.39
N ALA A 197 18.23 -20.35 -2.35
CA ALA A 197 18.66 -21.57 -1.70
C ALA A 197 18.74 -22.67 -2.79
N PRO A 198 19.88 -23.37 -2.93
CA PRO A 198 20.05 -24.33 -4.01
C PRO A 198 18.97 -25.41 -3.90
N TRP A 199 18.24 -25.62 -5.00
CA TRP A 199 17.21 -26.64 -5.08
C TRP A 199 17.85 -28.02 -4.90
N ASN A 200 17.69 -28.60 -3.72
CA ASN A 200 18.20 -29.93 -3.41
C ASN A 200 17.02 -30.88 -3.20
N GLN A 201 16.92 -31.88 -4.08
CA GLN A 201 15.83 -32.87 -4.11
C GLN A 201 15.70 -33.68 -2.80
N THR A 202 16.74 -33.75 -1.96
CA THR A 202 16.63 -34.41 -0.63
C THR A 202 15.70 -33.70 0.34
N TYR A 203 15.41 -32.41 0.15
CA TYR A 203 14.55 -31.62 1.06
C TYR A 203 13.11 -31.44 0.55
N TYR A 204 12.78 -31.96 -0.64
CA TYR A 204 11.47 -31.81 -1.26
C TYR A 204 10.91 -33.17 -1.66
N ARG A 205 9.77 -33.55 -1.09
CA ARG A 205 9.06 -34.77 -1.50
C ARG A 205 7.89 -34.39 -2.40
N VAL A 206 8.00 -34.69 -3.69
CA VAL A 206 6.88 -34.56 -4.62
C VAL A 206 5.88 -35.67 -4.30
N ARG A 207 4.63 -35.30 -4.01
CA ARG A 207 3.53 -36.26 -3.83
C ARG A 207 2.40 -35.92 -4.80
N PRO A 208 1.80 -36.91 -5.48
CA PRO A 208 0.58 -36.68 -6.22
C PRO A 208 -0.53 -36.31 -5.23
N VAL A 209 -1.17 -35.16 -5.46
CA VAL A 209 -2.36 -34.77 -4.70
C VAL A 209 -3.56 -35.29 -5.47
N VAL A 210 -4.16 -36.38 -4.99
CA VAL A 210 -5.45 -36.86 -5.50
C VAL A 210 -6.52 -35.90 -4.99
N ARG A 211 -7.04 -35.05 -5.86
CA ARG A 211 -8.22 -34.23 -5.56
C ARG A 211 -9.45 -35.04 -5.90
N ILE A 212 -10.16 -35.50 -4.87
CA ILE A 212 -11.49 -36.08 -5.04
C ILE A 212 -12.46 -34.90 -5.06
N TYR A 213 -12.96 -34.57 -6.24
CA TYR A 213 -14.05 -33.62 -6.39
C TYR A 213 -15.34 -34.35 -6.04
N GLN A 214 -15.84 -34.14 -4.83
CA GLN A 214 -17.17 -34.59 -4.47
C GLN A 214 -18.16 -33.68 -5.22
N ALA A 215 -18.89 -34.25 -6.17
CA ALA A 215 -19.94 -33.51 -6.85
C ALA A 215 -20.94 -33.01 -5.78
N PRO A 216 -21.39 -31.74 -5.85
CA PRO A 216 -22.38 -31.24 -4.93
C PRO A 216 -23.64 -32.11 -5.02
N ASP A 217 -24.20 -32.49 -3.88
CA ASP A 217 -25.45 -33.25 -3.82
C ASP A 217 -26.51 -32.51 -4.65
N ILE A 218 -26.94 -33.12 -5.75
CA ILE A 218 -28.04 -32.62 -6.55
C ILE A 218 -29.28 -32.73 -5.65
N PRO A 219 -29.95 -31.63 -5.29
CA PRO A 219 -31.15 -31.70 -4.48
C PRO A 219 -32.20 -32.53 -5.24
N LYS A 220 -32.59 -33.67 -4.68
CA LYS A 220 -33.75 -34.43 -5.13
C LYS A 220 -35.00 -33.63 -4.77
N GLY A 221 -35.59 -32.96 -5.75
CA GLY A 221 -36.86 -32.29 -5.54
C GLY A 221 -37.34 -31.52 -6.75
N GLU A 222 -38.06 -32.21 -7.64
CA GLU A 222 -39.41 -31.85 -8.08
C GLU A 222 -39.85 -32.87 -9.14
N GLU A 223 -40.40 -33.99 -8.67
CA GLU A 223 -41.31 -34.79 -9.49
C GLU A 223 -42.54 -33.93 -9.76
N THR A 224 -42.59 -33.32 -10.94
CA THR A 224 -43.81 -32.68 -11.46
C THR A 224 -44.85 -33.77 -11.68
N ALA A 225 -45.84 -33.86 -10.80
CA ALA A 225 -47.05 -34.62 -11.03
C ALA A 225 -47.97 -33.84 -11.98
N TYR A 226 -48.43 -34.57 -13.00
CA TYR A 226 -49.58 -34.38 -13.90
C TYR A 226 -50.47 -33.14 -13.72
#